data_AF-A0A1I3SLI7-F1
#
_entry.id   AF-A0A1I3SLI7-F1
#
_cell.length_a   1.000
_cell.length_b   1.000
_cell.length_c   1.000
_cell.angle_alpha   90.00
_cell.angle_beta   90.00
_cell.angle_gamma   90.00
#
_symmetry.space_group_name_H-M   'P 1'
#
loop_
_entity.id
_entity.type
_entity.pdbx_description
1 polymer ?
#
loop_
_entity_poly.entity_id
_entity_poly.type
_entity_poly.pdbx_seq_one_letter_code
_entity_poly.pdbx_strand_id
1 'polypeptide(L)' 'MKKIAVAAVFALAGTAAFAGGYSEPVIEAPVVVEETSSSSAGGYVVPLLIVALVAAAVAAD' A
#
# COMPACT_ATOMS: atom_id res chain seq x y z
N MET A 1 -28.63 -6.67 -5.19
CA MET A 1 -28.26 -5.34 -5.76
C MET A 1 -27.43 -4.46 -4.81
N LYS A 2 -27.58 -4.55 -3.49
CA LYS A 2 -26.78 -3.75 -2.53
C LYS A 2 -25.28 -4.10 -2.48
N LYS A 3 -24.92 -5.35 -2.79
CA LYS A 3 -23.52 -5.84 -2.80
C LYS A 3 -22.66 -5.17 -3.88
N ILE A 4 -23.24 -4.85 -5.04
CA ILE A 4 -22.55 -4.19 -6.15
C ILE A 4 -22.24 -2.73 -5.80
N ALA A 5 -23.14 -2.05 -5.09
CA ALA A 5 -22.90 -0.69 -4.63
C ALA A 5 -21.72 -0.61 -3.66
N VAL A 6 -21.60 -1.56 -2.72
CA VAL A 6 -20.47 -1.61 -1.77
C VAL A 6 -19.16 -1.94 -2.48
N ALA A 7 -19.18 -2.89 -3.42
CA ALA A 7 -18.00 -3.24 -4.21
C ALA A 7 -17.50 -2.06 -5.07
N ALA A 8 -18.41 -1.31 -5.68
CA ALA A 8 -18.07 -0.14 -6.48
C ALA A 8 -17.46 0.99 -5.64
N VAL A 9 -18.00 1.25 -4.45
CA VAL A 9 -17.45 2.25 -3.51
C VAL A 9 -16.05 1.85 -3.04
N PHE A 10 -15.82 0.57 -2.71
CA PHE A 10 -14.51 0.09 -2.30
C PHE A 10 -13.47 0.20 -3.43
N ALA A 11 -13.85 -0.17 -4.66
CA ALA A 11 -12.96 -0.07 -5.83
C ALA A 11 -12.56 1.38 -6.13
N LEU A 12 -13.50 2.33 -5.99
CA LEU A 12 -13.21 3.75 -6.18
C LEU A 12 -12.38 4.35 -5.03
N ALA A 13 -12.54 3.87 -3.79
CA ALA A 13 -11.75 4.33 -2.65
C ALA A 13 -10.29 3.86 -2.70
N GLY A 14 -9.99 2.77 -3.43
CA GLY A 14 -8.64 2.21 -3.54
C GLY A 14 -7.67 2.98 -4.42
N THR A 15 -8.11 3.99 -5.18
CA THR A 15 -7.26 4.67 -6.17
C THR A 15 -6.23 5.64 -5.56
N ALA A 16 -6.21 5.83 -4.24
CA ALA A 16 -5.35 6.80 -3.56
C ALA A 16 -3.96 6.28 -3.15
N ALA A 17 -3.63 5.00 -3.39
CA ALA A 17 -2.32 4.45 -3.08
C ALA A 17 -1.32 4.66 -4.24
N PHE A 18 -0.76 5.87 -4.35
CA PHE A 18 0.33 6.17 -5.28
C PHE A 18 1.68 6.24 -4.55
N ALA A 19 2.62 5.39 -4.95
CA ALA A 19 4.03 5.57 -4.61
C ALA A 19 4.56 6.77 -5.43
N GLY A 20 4.80 7.89 -4.76
CA GLY A 20 5.36 9.09 -5.40
C GLY A 20 6.66 8.78 -6.15
N GLY A 21 6.84 9.41 -7.31
CA GLY A 21 8.02 9.19 -8.16
C GLY A 21 9.32 9.59 -7.44
N TYR A 22 10.36 8.78 -7.62
CA TYR A 22 11.69 9.05 -7.09
C TYR A 22 12.21 10.41 -7.61
N SER A 23 12.25 11.41 -6.74
CA SER A 23 12.93 12.68 -6.99
C SER A 23 14.33 12.60 -6.37
N GLU A 24 15.37 12.87 -7.16
CA GLU A 24 16.75 12.90 -6.65
C GLU A 24 16.86 13.92 -5.49
N PRO A 25 17.15 13.46 -4.27
CA PRO A 25 17.31 14.34 -3.13
C PRO A 25 18.62 15.13 -3.27
N VAL A 26 18.56 16.45 -3.17
CA VAL A 26 19.76 17.31 -3.13
C VAL A 26 20.52 17.00 -1.85
N ILE A 27 21.65 16.30 -1.97
CA ILE A 27 22.49 15.91 -0.83
C ILE A 27 23.37 17.12 -0.43
N GLU A 28 22.91 17.92 0.52
CA GLU A 28 23.82 18.76 1.32
C GLU A 28 24.54 17.87 2.36
N ALA A 29 25.80 18.18 2.68
CA ALA A 29 26.73 17.29 3.39
C ALA A 29 26.10 16.51 4.56
N PRO A 30 26.16 15.17 4.56
CA PRO A 30 25.29 14.34 5.39
C PRO A 30 25.64 14.46 6.88
N VAL A 31 24.77 15.10 7.66
CA VAL A 31 24.58 14.71 9.06
C VAL A 31 23.87 13.37 8.99
N VAL A 32 24.53 12.31 9.48
CA VAL A 32 24.02 10.93 9.50
C VAL A 32 22.78 10.88 10.38
N VAL A 33 21.63 11.23 9.82
CA VAL A 33 20.33 10.85 10.33
C VAL A 33 20.04 9.51 9.68
N GLU A 34 19.87 8.47 10.49
CA GLU A 34 19.40 7.18 10.03
C GLU A 34 17.98 7.34 9.49
N GLU A 35 17.86 7.76 8.22
CA GLU A 35 16.60 7.67 7.51
C GLU A 35 16.26 6.19 7.40
N THR A 36 15.34 5.76 8.26
CA THR A 36 14.77 4.42 8.19
C THR A 36 14.24 4.21 6.78
N SER A 37 15.02 3.48 5.98
CA SER A 37 14.74 3.18 4.58
C SER A 37 13.59 2.18 4.51
N SER A 38 12.39 2.61 4.89
CA SER A 38 11.18 1.78 4.86
C SER A 38 10.53 1.76 3.46
N SER A 39 11.12 2.45 2.47
CA SER A 39 10.48 2.68 1.17
C SER A 39 10.42 1.47 0.21
N SER A 40 11.07 0.34 0.50
CA SER A 40 11.05 -0.80 -0.46
C SER A 40 10.65 -2.15 0.14
N ALA A 41 10.89 -2.39 1.43
CA ALA A 41 10.57 -3.68 2.07
C ALA A 41 9.19 -3.69 2.74
N GLY A 42 8.70 -2.56 3.25
CA GLY A 42 7.42 -2.47 3.97
C GLY A 42 6.19 -2.23 3.09
N GLY A 43 6.37 -1.59 1.92
CA GLY A 43 5.27 -1.18 1.04
C GLY A 43 4.43 -2.32 0.48
N TYR A 44 5.00 -3.52 0.35
CA TYR A 44 4.30 -4.71 -0.13
C TYR A 44 3.69 -5.58 0.96
N VAL A 45 4.07 -5.39 2.23
CA VAL A 45 3.58 -6.20 3.35
C VAL A 45 2.08 -5.99 3.55
N VAL A 46 1.64 -4.72 3.58
CA VAL A 46 0.22 -4.36 3.73
C VAL A 46 -0.65 -4.94 2.60
N PRO A 47 -0.33 -4.79 1.29
CA PRO A 47 -1.15 -5.38 0.24
C PRO A 47 -1.14 -6.92 0.25
N LEU A 48 -0.01 -7.57 0.55
CA LEU A 48 0.04 -9.03 0.65
C LEU A 48 -0.84 -9.58 1.78
N LEU A 49 -0.85 -8.91 2.94
CA LEU A 49 -1.72 -9.29 4.06
C LEU A 49 -3.21 -9.14 3.71
N ILE A 50 -3.59 -8.08 3.00
CA ILE A 50 -4.96 -7.89 2.53
C ILE A 50 -5.38 -9.02 1.57
N VAL A 51 -4.52 -9.39 0.61
CA VAL A 51 -4.79 -10.51 -0.31
C VAL A 51 -4.96 -11.83 0.45
N ALA A 52 -4.10 -12.10 1.43
CA ALA A 52 -4.17 -13.30 2.26
C ALA A 52 -5.49 -13.38 3.06
N LEU A 53 -5.93 -12.27 3.65
CA LEU A 53 -7.19 -12.23 4.41
C LEU A 53 -8.42 -12.46 3.52
N VAL A 54 -8.44 -11.89 2.30
CA VAL A 54 -9.53 -12.12 1.34
C VAL A 54 -9.55 -13.58 0.89
N ALA A 55 -8.40 -14.17 0.59
CA ALA A 55 -8.30 -15.58 0.22
C ALA A 55 -8.78 -16.50 1.35
N ALA A 56 -8.39 -16.22 2.59
CA ALA A 56 -8.85 -16.97 3.76
C ALA A 56 -10.37 -16.86 3.97
N ALA A 57 -10.94 -15.65 3.80
CA ALA A 57 -12.38 -15.45 3.92
C ALA A 57 -13.18 -16.19 2.84
N VAL A 58 -12.65 -16.31 1.62
CA VAL A 58 -13.27 -17.11 0.54
C VAL A 58 -13.13 -18.61 0.77
N ALA A 59 -12.01 -19.06 1.36
CA ALA A 59 -11.78 -20.48 1.64
C ALA A 59 -12.51 -21.01 2.89
N ALA A 60 -13.05 -20.12 3.73
CA ALA A 60 -13.72 -20.44 4.98
C ALA A 60 -15.26 -20.49 4.86
N ASP A 61 -15.81 -20.31 3.66
CA ASP A 61 -17.24 -20.49 3.31
C ASP A 61 -17.49 -21.91 2.76
#